data_AF-A0A5K1GW80-F1
#
_entry.id   AF-A0A5K1GW80-F1
#
_cell.length_a   1.000
_cell.length_b   1.000
_cell.length_c   1.000
_cell.angle_alpha   90.00
_cell.angle_beta   90.00
_cell.angle_gamma   90.00
#
_symmetry.space_group_name_H-M   'P 1'
#
loop_
_entity.id
_entity.type
_entity.pdbx_description
1 polymer ?
#
loop_
_entity_poly.entity_id
_entity_poly.type
_entity_poly.pdbx_seq_one_letter_code
_entity_poly.pdbx_strand_id
1 'polypeptide(L)'
;VYVDDIVLTGECEQEVAHKKKFLQQHFVTKDLGQLRYFLGIEVARSKEGVVLSQRKYVLDLLQDTGMLGAKPATLPMNPRIHLFDDESEEVASRAYKSLI
;
A
#
# COMPACT_ATOMS: atom_id res chain seq x y z
N VAL A 1 1.81 -18.36 13.57
CA VAL A 1 1.42 -17.12 12.86
C VAL A 1 2.69 -16.57 12.22
N TYR A 2 2.74 -16.51 10.90
CA TYR A 2 3.84 -15.87 10.16
C TYR A 2 3.35 -14.48 9.74
N VAL A 3 4.12 -13.46 10.09
CA VAL A 3 3.88 -12.08 9.70
C VAL A 3 5.18 -11.59 9.09
N ASP A 4 5.14 -11.17 7.83
CA ASP A 4 6.35 -10.76 7.12
C ASP A 4 6.77 -9.33 7.49
N ASP A 5 5.81 -8.41 7.70
CA ASP A 5 6.11 -7.00 7.98
C ASP A 5 5.32 -6.48 9.20
N ILE A 6 6.01 -5.77 10.10
CA ILE A 6 5.40 -5.13 11.28
C ILE A 6 5.64 -3.62 11.21
N VAL A 7 4.56 -2.85 11.23
CA VAL A 7 4.61 -1.39 11.32
C VAL A 7 4.27 -0.95 12.75
N LEU A 8 5.21 -0.25 13.38
CA LEU A 8 5.03 0.36 14.70
C LEU A 8 4.77 1.86 14.56
N THR A 9 3.67 2.34 15.14
CA THR A 9 3.32 3.76 15.21
C THR A 9 3.13 4.18 16.67
N GLY A 10 3.34 5.47 16.95
CA GLY A 10 3.17 6.04 18.28
C GLY A 10 3.60 7.50 18.30
N GLU A 11 3.08 8.25 19.28
CA GLU A 11 3.37 9.68 19.46
C GLU A 11 4.67 9.91 20.25
N CYS A 12 5.09 8.92 21.04
CA CYS A 12 6.31 8.95 21.84
C CYS A 12 7.38 8.01 21.26
N GLU A 13 8.49 8.59 20.80
CA GLU A 13 9.61 7.80 20.26
C GLU A 13 10.20 6.81 21.27
N GLN A 14 10.19 7.16 22.56
CA GLN A 14 10.71 6.31 23.64
C GLN A 14 9.84 5.06 23.82
N GLU A 15 8.51 5.19 23.78
CA GLU A 15 7.60 4.05 23.87
C GLU A 15 7.70 3.16 22.64
N VAL A 16 7.82 3.77 21.45
CA VAL A 16 8.03 3.02 20.20
C VAL A 16 9.34 2.23 20.27
N ALA A 17 10.42 2.84 20.76
CA ALA A 17 11.70 2.17 20.95
C ALA A 17 11.63 1.03 21.98
N HIS A 18 10.90 1.23 23.09
CA HIS A 18 10.71 0.20 24.10
C HIS A 18 9.94 -1.01 23.54
N LYS A 19 8.83 -0.77 22.84
CA LYS A 19 8.03 -1.82 22.19
C LYS A 19 8.80 -2.55 21.09
N LYS A 20 9.63 -1.82 20.34
CA LYS A 20 10.53 -2.41 19.35
C LYS A 20 11.54 -3.37 19.97
N LYS A 21 12.16 -2.98 21.09
CA LYS A 21 13.08 -3.85 21.84
C LYS A 21 12.38 -5.08 22.40
N PHE A 22 11.15 -4.91 22.92
CA PHE A 22 10.34 -6.03 23.40
C PHE A 22 10.08 -7.05 22.28
N LEU A 23 9.71 -6.59 21.08
CA LEU A 23 9.50 -7.47 19.92
C LEU A 23 10.78 -8.17 19.49
N GLN A 24 11.93 -7.48 19.46
CA GLN A 24 13.23 -8.07 19.14
C GLN A 24 13.69 -9.15 20.14
N GLN A 25 13.24 -9.08 21.39
CA GLN A 25 13.56 -10.08 22.41
C GLN A 25 12.73 -11.36 22.28
N HIS A 26 11.49 -11.27 21.80
CA HIS A 26 10.57 -12.40 21.72
C HIS A 26 10.49 -13.00 20.31
N PHE A 27 10.82 -12.22 19.29
CA PHE A 27 10.73 -12.61 17.89
C PHE A 27 12.02 -12.25 17.15
N VAL A 28 12.44 -13.12 16.24
CA VAL A 28 13.53 -12.82 15.30
C VAL A 28 13.02 -11.77 14.32
N THR A 29 13.25 -10.50 14.65
CA THR A 29 12.80 -9.34 13.88
C THR A 29 13.99 -8.48 13.49
N LYS A 30 13.98 -8.01 12.24
CA LYS A 30 14.98 -7.07 11.74
C LYS A 30 14.42 -5.66 11.77
N ASP A 31 15.23 -4.73 12.26
CA ASP A 31 14.90 -3.32 12.17
C ASP A 31 15.22 -2.77 10.78
N LEU A 32 14.20 -2.23 10.10
CA LEU A 32 14.33 -1.56 8.80
C LEU A 32 14.41 -0.03 8.91
N GLY A 33 14.33 0.51 10.13
CA GLY A 33 14.37 1.93 10.41
C GLY A 33 13.02 2.63 10.21
N GLN A 34 13.07 3.88 9.78
CA GLN A 34 11.87 4.69 9.59
C GLN A 34 11.11 4.26 8.34
N LEU A 35 9.78 4.10 8.47
CA LEU A 35 8.90 3.71 7.36
C LEU A 35 8.98 4.76 6.23
N ARG A 36 9.44 4.32 5.05
CA ARG A 36 9.50 5.12 3.81
C ARG A 36 8.54 4.60 2.74
N TYR A 37 8.41 3.29 2.60
CA TYR A 37 7.49 2.65 1.69
C TYR A 37 6.80 1.48 2.38
N PHE A 38 5.50 1.34 2.20
CA PHE A 38 4.72 0.20 2.68
C PHE A 38 3.54 -0.05 1.73
N LEU A 39 3.42 -1.26 1.16
CA LEU A 39 2.34 -1.63 0.23
C LEU A 39 2.10 -0.60 -0.91
N GLY A 40 3.17 -0.12 -1.53
CA GLY A 40 3.07 0.90 -2.59
C GLY A 40 2.74 2.32 -2.11
N ILE A 41 2.60 2.54 -0.80
CA ILE A 41 2.45 3.86 -0.18
C ILE A 41 3.81 4.38 0.22
N GLU A 42 4.20 5.51 -0.35
CA GLU A 42 5.32 6.32 0.08
C GLU A 42 4.93 7.19 1.28
N VAL A 43 5.79 7.21 2.29
CA VAL A 43 5.63 7.97 3.52
C VAL A 43 6.72 9.05 3.57
N ALA A 44 6.34 10.28 3.26
CA ALA A 44 7.18 11.45 3.42
C ALA A 44 6.86 12.13 4.75
N ARG A 45 7.88 12.61 5.47
CA ARG A 45 7.73 13.31 6.74
C ARG A 45 8.38 14.69 6.63
N SER A 46 7.64 15.74 6.97
CA SER A 46 8.12 17.11 7.07
C SER A 46 7.91 17.64 8.48
N LYS A 47 8.35 18.88 8.73
CA LYS A 47 8.06 19.56 10.00
C LYS A 47 6.58 19.88 10.18
N GLU A 48 5.81 19.97 9.08
CA GLU A 48 4.37 20.22 9.14
C GLU A 48 3.54 18.95 9.37
N GLY A 49 4.11 17.76 9.14
CA GLY A 49 3.42 16.50 9.37
C GLY A 49 3.90 15.35 8.49
N VAL A 50 3.03 14.37 8.30
CA VAL A 50 3.29 13.17 7.48
C VAL A 50 2.42 13.23 6.22
N VAL A 51 3.04 13.04 5.06
CA VAL A 51 2.39 12.96 3.76
C VAL A 51 2.49 11.53 3.26
N LEU A 52 1.34 10.98 2.86
CA LEU A 52 1.24 9.66 2.23
C LEU A 52 1.00 9.85 0.73
N SER A 53 1.74 9.12 -0.10
CA SER A 53 1.65 9.22 -1.56
C SER A 53 1.70 7.83 -2.19
N GLN A 54 0.72 7.51 -3.03
CA GLN A 54 0.77 6.32 -3.89
C GLN A 54 1.19 6.66 -5.32
N ARG A 55 1.67 7.89 -5.58
CA ARG A 55 1.95 8.36 -6.94
C ARG A 55 2.87 7.40 -7.71
N LYS A 56 3.93 6.91 -7.06
CA LYS A 56 4.86 5.96 -7.66
C LYS A 56 4.17 4.66 -8.04
N TYR A 57 3.42 4.07 -7.10
CA TYR A 57 2.65 2.86 -7.35
C TYR A 57 1.66 3.03 -8.51
N VAL A 58 0.90 4.12 -8.53
CA VAL A 58 -0.04 4.42 -9.62
C VAL A 58 0.68 4.58 -10.95
N LEU A 59 1.83 5.25 -11.00
CA LEU A 59 2.60 5.41 -12.24
C LEU A 59 3.18 4.09 -12.74
N ASP A 60 3.77 3.31 -11.84
CA ASP A 60 4.31 1.99 -12.15
C ASP A 60 3.17 1.08 -12.67
N LEU A 61 1.99 1.14 -12.05
CA LEU A 61 0.81 0.41 -12.49
C LEU A 61 0.28 0.85 -13.87
N LEU A 62 0.22 2.16 -14.12
CA LEU A 62 -0.17 2.69 -15.43
C LEU A 62 0.84 2.28 -16.50
N GLN A 63 2.13 2.21 -16.16
CA GLN A 63 3.15 1.73 -17.07
C GLN A 63 2.99 0.23 -17.37
N ASP A 64 2.79 -0.60 -16.35
CA ASP A 64 2.63 -2.06 -16.50
C ASP A 64 1.37 -2.45 -17.29
N THR A 65 0.32 -1.64 -17.18
CA THR A 65 -0.93 -1.83 -17.93
C THR A 65 -0.92 -1.17 -19.32
N GLY A 66 0.18 -0.49 -19.70
CA GLY A 66 0.26 0.24 -20.97
C GLY A 66 -0.65 1.47 -21.04
N MET A 67 -1.13 1.96 -19.90
CA MET A 67 -2.02 3.13 -19.76
C MET A 67 -1.28 4.45 -19.48
N LEU A 68 0.06 4.44 -19.53
CA LEU A 68 0.86 5.66 -19.36
C LEU A 68 0.51 6.68 -20.46
N GLY A 69 -0.06 7.83 -20.07
CA GLY A 69 -0.52 8.86 -21.01
C GLY A 69 -1.94 8.67 -21.53
N ALA A 70 -2.71 7.72 -20.99
CA ALA A 70 -4.13 7.61 -21.25
C ALA A 70 -4.87 8.91 -20.88
N LYS A 71 -6.00 9.19 -21.58
CA LYS A 71 -6.82 10.36 -21.27
C LYS A 71 -7.32 10.28 -19.82
N PRO A 72 -7.23 11.37 -19.03
CA PRO A 72 -7.75 11.37 -17.68
C PRO A 72 -9.22 10.95 -17.65
N ALA A 73 -9.54 9.94 -16.86
CA ALA A 73 -10.92 9.59 -16.58
C ALA A 73 -11.43 10.50 -15.45
N THR A 74 -12.61 11.10 -15.64
CA THR A 74 -13.25 11.93 -14.60
C THR A 74 -13.81 11.11 -13.44
N LEU A 75 -14.01 9.80 -13.64
CA LEU A 75 -14.36 8.87 -12.58
C LEU A 75 -13.44 7.64 -12.61
N PRO A 76 -12.98 7.15 -11.45
CA PRO A 76 -12.14 5.95 -11.36
C PRO A 76 -12.90 4.67 -11.75
N MET A 77 -14.23 4.68 -11.66
CA MET A 77 -15.15 3.62 -12.09
C MET A 77 -16.53 4.26 -12.31
N ASN A 78 -17.31 3.78 -13.30
CA ASN A 78 -18.68 4.24 -13.47
C ASN A 78 -19.57 3.64 -12.36
N PRO A 79 -20.15 4.45 -11.46
CA PRO A 79 -20.92 3.96 -10.31
C PRO A 79 -22.26 3.31 -10.69
N ARG A 80 -22.66 3.37 -11.97
CA ARG A 80 -23.88 2.72 -12.49
C ARG A 80 -23.62 1.32 -13.05
N ILE A 81 -22.39 0.81 -12.96
CA ILE A 81 -22.10 -0.59 -13.29
C ILE A 81 -22.61 -1.44 -12.12
N HIS A 82 -23.77 -2.06 -12.33
CA HIS A 82 -24.20 -3.16 -11.49
C HIS A 82 -23.37 -4.39 -11.88
N LEU A 83 -22.48 -4.81 -10.98
CA LEU A 83 -21.78 -6.09 -11.10
C LEU A 83 -22.81 -7.18 -10.76
N PHE A 84 -23.39 -7.79 -11.80
CA PHE A 84 -24.16 -9.02 -11.65
C PHE A 84 -23.19 -10.20 -11.67
N ASP A 85 -23.48 -11.22 -10.87
CA ASP A 85 -22.84 -12.53 -10.96
C ASP A 85 -23.44 -13.24 -12.17
N ASP A 86 -23.11 -12.75 -13.36
CA ASP A 86 -23.55 -13.34 -14.61
C ASP A 86 -22.55 -14.43 -14.99
N GLU A 87 -23.02 -15.56 -15.51
CA GLU A 87 -22.21 -16.68 -16.04
C GLU A 87 -21.40 -16.28 -17.30
N SER A 88 -20.94 -15.03 -17.38
CA SER A 88 -19.98 -14.53 -18.35
C SER A 88 -18.57 -14.99 -18.00
N GLU A 89 -17.75 -15.23 -19.03
CA GLU A 89 -16.38 -15.75 -18.91
C GLU A 89 -15.63 -15.18 -17.72
N GLU A 90 -15.02 -16.06 -16.92
CA GLU A 90 -14.20 -15.70 -15.75
C GLU A 90 -13.29 -14.53 -16.11
N VAL A 91 -13.66 -13.32 -15.68
CA VAL A 91 -12.77 -12.17 -15.74
C VAL A 91 -11.54 -12.58 -14.96
N ALA A 92 -10.39 -12.65 -15.64
CA ALA A 92 -9.15 -13.12 -15.07
C ALA A 92 -8.83 -12.31 -13.80
N SER A 93 -9.28 -12.85 -12.66
CA SER A 93 -9.24 -12.19 -11.36
C SER A 93 -7.81 -11.81 -11.00
N ARG A 94 -6.85 -12.52 -11.58
CA ARG A 94 -5.42 -12.28 -11.48
C ARG A 94 -5.00 -10.87 -11.93
N ALA A 95 -5.57 -10.34 -13.01
CA ALA A 95 -5.20 -9.01 -13.52
C ALA A 95 -5.76 -7.87 -12.65
N TYR A 96 -6.98 -8.03 -12.13
CA TYR A 96 -7.58 -7.06 -11.23
C TYR A 96 -6.98 -7.15 -9.82
N LYS A 97 -6.66 -8.36 -9.34
CA LYS A 97 -5.99 -8.57 -8.05
C LYS A 97 -4.50 -8.25 -8.07
N SER A 98 -3.85 -8.20 -9.24
CA SER A 98 -2.48 -7.65 -9.35
C SER A 98 -2.46 -6.13 -9.30
N LEU A 99 -3.63 -5.49 -9.42
CA LEU A 99 -3.80 -4.04 -9.38
C LEU A 99 -4.01 -3.48 -7.96
N ILE A 100 -4.14 -4.33 -6.94
CA ILE A 100 -4.50 -3.96 -5.56
C ILE A 100 -3.54 -4.62 -4.56
#